data_AF-A0A1I3N5I6-F1
#
_entry.id   AF-A0A1I3N5I6-F1
#
_cell.length_a   1.000
_cell.length_b   1.000
_cell.length_c   1.000
_cell.angle_alpha   90.00
_cell.angle_beta   90.00
_cell.angle_gamma   90.00
#
_symmetry.space_group_name_H-M   'P 1'
#
loop_
_entity.id
_entity.type
_entity.pdbx_description
1 polymer ?
#
loop_
_entity_poly.entity_id
_entity_poly.type
_entity_poly.pdbx_seq_one_letter_code
_entity_poly.pdbx_strand_id
1 'polypeptide(L)'
;MVSRFDFSPPSLGTIAAGFAGGVGNAAVVLGLYARADYPALESVTGTAVLALGAFVVGFVPLFLAAYTRLFAPAVGLLAAVAGTVALELTSAMPEWGTRGGEVIVDGPTHIGSYANTWYVWLALAAVVAVAEFGIRRQYGIADGRLRNVPERPLQRADRYAVVLGTAALVGLATSLLVVRPGVQPSLVVPVVFAFAVAATAVPLAALFEDGALVPLVLFAFVPYLLVLEVFVTTDSPVHILLFGPYAVVLAVVWLLERTARRRLGGTDGGSTGERPA
;
A
#
# COMPACT_ATOMS: atom_id res chain seq x y z
N MET A 1 31.91 -1.67 -4.26
CA MET A 1 31.92 -0.55 -5.23
C MET A 1 30.54 0.08 -5.17
N VAL A 2 30.43 1.30 -4.63
CA VAL A 2 29.14 1.96 -4.37
C VAL A 2 28.63 2.53 -5.68
N SER A 3 27.62 1.91 -6.29
CA SER A 3 26.75 2.61 -7.23
C SER A 3 25.96 3.62 -6.39
N ARG A 4 26.40 4.89 -6.38
CA ARG A 4 25.53 5.98 -5.94
C ARG A 4 24.47 6.09 -7.02
N PHE A 5 23.22 5.85 -6.65
CA PHE A 5 22.10 6.17 -7.52
C PHE A 5 22.14 7.67 -7.84
N ASP A 6 22.43 8.01 -9.08
CA ASP A 6 22.37 9.40 -9.57
C ASP A 6 20.92 9.79 -9.79
N PHE A 7 20.21 10.02 -8.68
CA PHE A 7 18.85 10.53 -8.72
C PHE A 7 18.87 12.01 -9.10
N SER A 8 18.08 12.38 -10.11
CA SER A 8 17.88 13.80 -10.38
C SER A 8 17.04 14.42 -9.25
N PRO A 9 17.35 15.65 -8.82
CA PRO A 9 16.54 16.32 -7.80
C PRO A 9 15.08 16.44 -8.26
N PRO A 10 14.10 16.44 -7.34
CA PRO A 10 12.70 16.61 -7.69
C PRO A 10 12.49 17.95 -8.40
N SER A 11 11.77 17.92 -9.54
CA SER A 11 11.40 19.16 -10.22
C SER A 11 10.30 19.90 -9.45
N LEU A 12 10.16 21.21 -9.68
CA LEU A 12 9.04 21.99 -9.12
C LEU A 12 7.67 21.38 -9.50
N GLY A 13 7.54 20.84 -10.72
CA GLY A 13 6.32 20.15 -11.15
C GLY A 13 6.03 18.88 -10.33
N THR A 14 7.06 18.13 -9.96
CA THR A 14 6.95 16.95 -9.09
C THR A 14 6.48 17.33 -7.69
N ILE A 15 7.09 18.38 -7.11
CA ILE A 15 6.72 18.89 -5.79
C ILE A 15 5.28 19.45 -5.81
N ALA A 16 4.93 20.21 -6.84
CA ALA A 16 3.59 20.77 -7.01
C ALA A 16 2.52 19.68 -7.17
N ALA A 17 2.80 18.61 -7.92
CA ALA A 17 1.89 17.48 -8.06
C ALA A 17 1.63 16.78 -6.72
N GLY A 18 2.68 16.51 -5.95
CA GLY A 18 2.55 15.99 -4.59
C GLY A 18 1.76 16.95 -3.70
N PHE A 19 2.11 18.24 -3.69
CA PHE A 19 1.44 19.23 -2.86
C PHE A 19 -0.05 19.36 -3.18
N ALA A 20 -0.42 19.42 -4.46
CA ALA A 20 -1.81 19.43 -4.90
C ALA A 20 -2.56 18.18 -4.44
N GLY A 21 -1.92 17.01 -4.53
CA GLY A 21 -2.45 15.74 -4.01
C GLY A 21 -2.72 15.77 -2.52
N GLY A 22 -1.73 16.22 -1.74
CA GLY A 22 -1.82 16.31 -0.29
C GLY A 22 -2.90 17.29 0.17
N VAL A 23 -2.90 18.51 -0.38
CA VAL A 23 -3.93 19.51 -0.07
C VAL A 23 -5.32 19.02 -0.48
N GLY A 24 -5.45 18.44 -1.67
CA GLY A 24 -6.72 17.90 -2.16
C GLY A 24 -7.27 16.80 -1.25
N ASN A 25 -6.45 15.82 -0.87
CA ASN A 25 -6.88 14.74 0.02
C ASN A 25 -7.22 15.27 1.43
N ALA A 26 -6.41 16.16 1.98
CA ALA A 26 -6.68 16.79 3.27
C ALA A 26 -7.99 17.58 3.27
N ALA A 27 -8.25 18.35 2.20
CA ALA A 27 -9.49 19.11 2.06
C ALA A 27 -10.73 18.19 1.97
N VAL A 28 -10.65 17.08 1.23
CA VAL A 28 -11.72 16.07 1.17
C VAL A 28 -11.98 15.47 2.55
N VAL A 29 -10.93 15.03 3.25
CA VAL A 29 -11.05 14.45 4.60
C VAL A 29 -11.67 15.44 5.57
N LEU A 30 -11.15 16.66 5.66
CA LEU A 30 -11.67 17.69 6.56
C LEU A 30 -13.11 18.09 6.20
N GLY A 31 -13.43 18.21 4.91
CA GLY A 31 -14.78 18.53 4.45
C GLY A 31 -15.81 17.45 4.80
N LEU A 32 -15.45 16.18 4.66
CA LEU A 32 -16.31 15.07 5.05
C LEU A 32 -16.43 14.92 6.58
N TYR A 33 -15.34 15.14 7.32
CA TYR A 33 -15.38 15.20 8.78
C TYR A 33 -16.31 16.32 9.27
N ALA A 34 -16.23 17.50 8.68
CA ALA A 34 -17.08 18.64 9.03
C ALA A 34 -18.54 18.40 8.64
N ARG A 35 -18.80 17.73 7.52
CA ARG A 35 -20.16 17.37 7.08
C ARG A 35 -20.87 16.47 8.09
N ALA A 36 -20.15 15.56 8.73
CA ALA A 36 -20.69 14.55 9.61
C ALA A 36 -20.38 14.84 11.08
N ASP A 37 -20.07 16.10 11.44
CA ASP A 37 -19.87 16.57 12.81
C ASP A 37 -18.90 15.71 13.65
N TYR A 38 -17.80 15.24 13.04
CA TYR A 38 -16.82 14.40 13.74
C TYR A 38 -16.14 15.18 14.89
N PRO A 39 -16.14 14.67 16.14
CA PRO A 39 -15.57 15.36 17.31
C PRO A 39 -14.06 15.64 17.22
N ALA A 40 -13.34 14.94 16.33
CA ALA A 40 -11.91 15.15 16.11
C ALA A 40 -11.57 16.61 15.72
N LEU A 41 -12.53 17.33 15.13
CA LEU A 41 -12.38 18.74 14.76
C LEU A 41 -12.47 19.72 15.94
N GLU A 42 -12.92 19.26 17.12
CA GLU A 42 -13.03 20.10 18.32
C GLU A 42 -11.68 20.39 18.97
N SER A 43 -10.65 19.58 18.66
CA SER A 43 -9.28 19.81 19.14
C SER A 43 -8.36 20.28 18.01
N VAL A 44 -7.63 21.37 18.25
CA VAL A 44 -6.63 21.89 17.30
C VAL A 44 -5.58 20.82 16.99
N THR A 45 -5.12 20.09 18.01
CA THR A 45 -4.13 19.03 17.85
C THR A 45 -4.68 17.85 17.04
N GLY A 46 -5.89 17.37 17.33
CA GLY A 46 -6.51 16.28 16.57
C GLY A 46 -6.72 16.65 15.10
N THR A 47 -7.20 17.87 14.86
CA THR A 47 -7.35 18.42 13.51
C THR A 47 -6.02 18.49 12.76
N ALA A 48 -4.95 18.95 13.42
CA ALA A 48 -3.63 19.03 12.81
C ALA A 48 -3.06 17.66 12.45
N VAL A 49 -3.19 16.66 13.35
CA VAL A 49 -2.74 15.29 13.10
C VAL A 49 -3.53 14.66 11.94
N LEU A 50 -4.85 14.85 11.93
CA LEU A 50 -5.73 14.38 10.87
C LEU A 50 -5.35 14.99 9.51
N ALA A 51 -5.19 16.32 9.47
CA ALA A 51 -4.81 17.04 8.26
C ALA A 51 -3.43 16.61 7.75
N LEU A 52 -2.46 16.40 8.65
CA LEU A 52 -1.12 15.94 8.29
C LEU A 52 -1.15 14.51 7.72
N GLY A 53 -1.86 13.58 8.38
CA GLY A 53 -2.01 12.21 7.91
C GLY A 53 -2.65 12.15 6.52
N ALA A 54 -3.76 12.88 6.34
CA ALA A 54 -4.44 12.99 5.04
C ALA A 54 -3.54 13.66 3.99
N PHE A 55 -2.81 14.71 4.35
CA PHE A 55 -1.87 15.35 3.44
C PHE A 55 -0.80 14.37 2.96
N VAL A 56 -0.19 13.60 3.85
CA VAL A 56 0.86 12.63 3.49
C VAL A 56 0.30 11.54 2.55
N VAL A 57 -0.89 11.02 2.83
CA VAL A 57 -1.56 10.02 1.97
C VAL A 57 -1.84 10.56 0.57
N GLY A 58 -2.20 11.85 0.43
CA GLY A 58 -2.37 12.48 -0.87
C GLY A 58 -1.04 12.82 -1.56
N PHE A 59 -0.07 13.29 -0.79
CA PHE A 59 1.20 13.80 -1.28
C PHE A 59 2.08 12.68 -1.84
N VAL A 60 2.30 11.62 -1.08
CA VAL A 60 3.30 10.59 -1.40
C VAL A 60 3.00 9.88 -2.72
N PRO A 61 1.77 9.36 -2.99
CA PRO A 61 1.49 8.64 -4.22
C PRO A 61 1.60 9.52 -5.47
N LEU A 62 1.13 10.77 -5.40
CA LEU A 62 1.20 11.72 -6.52
C LEU A 62 2.62 12.24 -6.76
N PHE A 63 3.36 12.52 -5.68
CA PHE A 63 4.78 12.84 -5.77
C PHE A 63 5.55 11.70 -6.43
N LEU A 64 5.38 10.45 -5.96
CA LEU A 64 6.05 9.28 -6.51
C LEU A 64 5.66 9.06 -7.97
N ALA A 65 4.39 9.20 -8.32
CA ALA A 65 3.94 9.06 -9.71
C ALA A 65 4.56 10.12 -10.62
N ALA A 66 4.63 11.38 -10.18
CA ALA A 66 5.27 12.45 -10.94
C ALA A 66 6.80 12.28 -11.03
N TYR A 67 7.43 11.79 -9.97
CA TYR A 67 8.87 11.65 -9.85
C TYR A 67 9.41 10.44 -10.63
N THR A 68 8.68 9.33 -10.60
CA THR A 68 9.11 8.03 -11.13
C THR A 68 8.36 7.57 -12.37
N ARG A 69 7.18 8.16 -12.64
CA ARG A 69 6.22 7.73 -13.68
C ARG A 69 5.63 6.34 -13.47
N LEU A 70 5.60 5.89 -12.22
CA LEU A 70 4.78 4.79 -11.74
C LEU A 70 3.37 5.32 -11.46
N PHE A 71 2.37 4.92 -12.23
CA PHE A 71 1.02 5.49 -12.12
C PHE A 71 0.14 4.74 -11.10
N ALA A 72 0.45 3.48 -10.77
CA ALA A 72 -0.37 2.65 -9.91
C ALA A 72 -0.62 3.27 -8.52
N PRO A 73 0.36 3.95 -7.87
CA PRO A 73 0.11 4.63 -6.60
C PRO A 73 -0.93 5.75 -6.72
N ALA A 74 -0.85 6.57 -7.77
CA ALA A 74 -1.80 7.66 -7.98
C ALA A 74 -3.21 7.14 -8.33
N VAL A 75 -3.30 6.09 -9.15
CA VAL A 75 -4.58 5.43 -9.46
C VAL A 75 -5.18 4.80 -8.20
N GLY A 76 -4.37 4.12 -7.38
CA GLY A 76 -4.79 3.54 -6.11
C GLY A 76 -5.29 4.58 -5.12
N LEU A 77 -4.61 5.72 -5.01
CA LEU A 77 -5.06 6.86 -4.21
C LEU A 77 -6.43 7.37 -4.70
N LEU A 78 -6.59 7.61 -6.00
CA LEU A 78 -7.85 8.07 -6.56
C LEU A 78 -8.99 7.08 -6.29
N ALA A 79 -8.74 5.78 -6.45
CA ALA A 79 -9.72 4.73 -6.14
C ALA A 79 -10.09 4.71 -4.65
N ALA A 80 -9.11 4.82 -3.75
CA ALA A 80 -9.35 4.86 -2.31
C ALA A 80 -10.15 6.09 -1.88
N VAL A 81 -9.79 7.29 -2.38
CA VAL A 81 -10.50 8.53 -2.08
C VAL A 81 -11.91 8.50 -2.66
N ALA A 82 -12.06 8.17 -3.94
CA ALA A 82 -13.38 8.14 -4.59
C ALA A 82 -14.29 7.08 -3.95
N GLY A 83 -13.75 5.90 -3.63
CA GLY A 83 -14.48 4.86 -2.91
C GLY A 83 -14.93 5.31 -1.52
N THR A 84 -14.04 5.95 -0.76
CA THR A 84 -14.37 6.49 0.57
C THR A 84 -15.44 7.57 0.49
N VAL A 85 -15.30 8.52 -0.44
CA VAL A 85 -16.30 9.58 -0.67
C VAL A 85 -17.64 8.97 -1.05
N ALA A 86 -17.65 7.99 -1.95
CA ALA A 86 -18.88 7.32 -2.36
C ALA A 86 -19.56 6.62 -1.19
N LEU A 87 -18.81 5.86 -0.37
CA LEU A 87 -19.34 5.20 0.82
C LEU A 87 -19.88 6.22 1.83
N GLU A 88 -19.12 7.27 2.16
CA GLU A 88 -19.55 8.29 3.13
C GLU A 88 -20.81 9.04 2.68
N LEU A 89 -20.97 9.28 1.36
CA LEU A 89 -22.12 10.01 0.83
C LEU A 89 -23.36 9.13 0.60
N THR A 90 -23.20 7.81 0.54
CA THR A 90 -24.31 6.87 0.27
C THR A 90 -24.75 6.10 1.51
N SER A 91 -23.94 6.06 2.55
CA SER A 91 -24.29 5.50 3.86
C SER A 91 -25.13 6.48 4.70
N ALA A 92 -25.83 5.93 5.70
CA ALA A 92 -26.51 6.75 6.71
C ALA A 92 -25.49 7.61 7.48
N MET A 93 -25.84 8.84 7.84
CA MET A 93 -24.95 9.70 8.63
C MET A 93 -24.75 9.12 10.03
N PRO A 94 -23.52 9.17 10.57
CA PRO A 94 -23.28 8.73 11.94
C PRO A 94 -23.96 9.66 12.94
N GLU A 95 -24.51 9.08 14.01
CA GLU A 95 -25.08 9.82 15.14
C GLU A 95 -24.10 9.80 16.31
N TRP A 96 -23.69 10.99 16.76
CA TRP A 96 -22.75 11.14 17.88
C TRP A 96 -23.52 11.31 19.19
N GLY A 97 -23.13 10.53 20.19
CA GLY A 97 -23.70 10.60 21.53
C GLY A 97 -22.63 10.48 22.61
N THR A 98 -23.06 10.55 23.86
CA THR A 98 -22.21 10.29 25.02
C THR A 98 -22.83 9.23 25.91
N ARG A 99 -22.02 8.26 26.36
CA ARG A 99 -22.42 7.23 27.32
C ARG A 99 -21.35 7.09 28.38
N GLY A 100 -21.68 7.43 29.63
CA GLY A 100 -20.71 7.38 30.73
C GLY A 100 -19.54 8.36 30.58
N GLY A 101 -19.68 9.42 29.79
CA GLY A 101 -18.62 10.37 29.48
C GLY A 101 -17.74 9.97 28.28
N GLU A 102 -17.95 8.79 27.70
CA GLU A 102 -17.29 8.34 26.48
C GLU A 102 -18.11 8.71 25.25
N VAL A 103 -17.43 9.14 24.18
CA VAL A 103 -18.05 9.39 22.88
C VAL A 103 -18.44 8.04 22.27
N ILE A 104 -19.72 7.89 21.99
CA ILE A 104 -20.27 6.76 21.24
C ILE A 104 -20.73 7.25 19.87
N VAL A 105 -20.56 6.40 18.88
CA VAL A 105 -21.03 6.64 17.52
C VAL A 105 -21.98 5.51 17.13
N ASP A 106 -23.17 5.87 16.67
CA ASP A 106 -24.08 4.95 16.01
C ASP A 106 -24.02 5.18 14.50
N GLY A 107 -23.94 4.10 13.73
CA GLY A 107 -23.76 4.15 12.28
C GLY A 107 -22.31 4.14 11.78
N PRO A 108 -22.12 4.13 10.45
CA PRO A 108 -20.81 3.92 9.82
C PRO A 108 -19.95 5.19 9.81
N THR A 109 -18.64 5.02 10.01
CA THR A 109 -17.65 6.11 9.98
C THR A 109 -16.55 5.88 8.93
N HIS A 110 -16.90 5.83 7.64
CA HIS A 110 -15.95 5.42 6.60
C HIS A 110 -14.80 6.40 6.43
N ILE A 111 -15.07 7.72 6.41
CA ILE A 111 -14.00 8.72 6.36
C ILE A 111 -13.13 8.68 7.62
N GLY A 112 -13.75 8.40 8.77
CA GLY A 112 -13.07 8.15 10.04
C GLY A 112 -12.09 6.98 9.95
N SER A 113 -12.53 5.86 9.40
CA SER A 113 -11.68 4.70 9.13
C SER A 113 -10.53 5.05 8.18
N TYR A 114 -10.85 5.61 7.01
CA TYR A 114 -9.87 5.98 5.98
C TYR A 114 -8.75 6.87 6.54
N ALA A 115 -9.11 7.95 7.24
CA ALA A 115 -8.12 8.92 7.67
C ALA A 115 -7.24 8.39 8.81
N ASN A 116 -7.82 7.61 9.73
CA ASN A 116 -7.07 7.07 10.85
C ASN A 116 -6.23 5.83 10.50
N THR A 117 -6.46 5.20 9.34
CA THR A 117 -5.62 4.10 8.82
C THR A 117 -4.68 4.57 7.71
N TRP A 118 -4.23 5.84 7.77
CA TRP A 118 -3.33 6.46 6.79
C TRP A 118 -2.09 5.61 6.46
N TYR A 119 -1.54 4.91 7.45
CA TYR A 119 -0.38 4.03 7.30
C TYR A 119 -0.66 2.81 6.40
N VAL A 120 -1.90 2.30 6.37
CA VAL A 120 -2.31 1.23 5.45
C VAL A 120 -2.28 1.73 4.02
N TRP A 121 -2.84 2.91 3.76
CA TRP A 121 -2.86 3.50 2.42
C TRP A 121 -1.46 3.74 1.86
N LEU A 122 -0.52 4.19 2.70
CA LEU A 122 0.87 4.34 2.30
C LEU A 122 1.56 2.99 2.03
N ALA A 123 1.31 1.97 2.85
CA ALA A 123 1.85 0.64 2.63
C ALA A 123 1.31 0.03 1.32
N LEU A 124 0.01 0.17 1.05
CA LEU A 124 -0.60 -0.27 -0.21
C LEU A 124 -0.06 0.51 -1.41
N ALA A 125 0.13 1.82 -1.29
CA ALA A 125 0.77 2.64 -2.32
C ALA A 125 2.19 2.16 -2.64
N ALA A 126 2.98 1.79 -1.62
CA ALA A 126 4.30 1.21 -1.80
C ALA A 126 4.25 -0.15 -2.52
N VAL A 127 3.32 -1.02 -2.13
CA VAL A 127 3.08 -2.32 -2.78
C VAL A 127 2.79 -2.16 -4.27
N VAL A 128 1.84 -1.30 -4.63
CA VAL A 128 1.47 -1.14 -6.05
C VAL A 128 2.57 -0.43 -6.85
N ALA A 129 3.33 0.49 -6.23
CA ALA A 129 4.51 1.09 -6.85
C ALA A 129 5.56 0.03 -7.20
N VAL A 130 5.88 -0.84 -6.24
CA VAL A 130 6.90 -1.88 -6.39
C VAL A 130 6.44 -2.98 -7.33
N ALA A 131 5.17 -3.35 -7.29
CA ALA A 131 4.58 -4.28 -8.25
C ALA A 131 4.62 -3.72 -9.68
N GLU A 132 4.19 -2.47 -9.90
CA GLU A 132 4.27 -1.83 -11.22
C GLU A 132 5.72 -1.72 -11.69
N PHE A 133 6.64 -1.30 -10.82
CA PHE A 133 8.06 -1.22 -11.13
C PHE A 133 8.62 -2.60 -11.53
N GLY A 134 8.34 -3.64 -10.74
CA GLY A 134 8.78 -5.00 -11.02
C GLY A 134 8.19 -5.54 -12.33
N ILE A 135 6.89 -5.35 -12.59
CA ILE A 135 6.24 -5.77 -13.83
C ILE A 135 6.86 -5.05 -15.03
N ARG A 136 6.95 -3.71 -14.99
CA ARG A 136 7.51 -2.94 -16.09
C ARG A 136 8.94 -3.35 -16.40
N ARG A 137 9.77 -3.47 -15.36
CA ARG A 137 11.15 -3.91 -15.49
C ARG A 137 11.23 -5.33 -16.06
N GLN A 138 10.50 -6.30 -15.51
CA GLN A 138 10.62 -7.70 -15.96
C GLN A 138 10.13 -7.93 -17.39
N TYR A 139 9.13 -7.16 -17.83
CA TYR A 139 8.46 -7.34 -19.10
C TYR A 139 8.76 -6.25 -20.13
N GLY A 140 9.66 -5.31 -19.84
CA GLY A 140 10.03 -4.20 -20.74
C GLY A 140 8.89 -3.23 -21.05
N ILE A 141 7.85 -3.18 -20.21
CA ILE A 141 6.63 -2.40 -20.47
C ILE A 141 6.92 -0.93 -20.19
N ALA A 142 7.02 -0.13 -21.25
CA ALA A 142 7.23 1.31 -21.18
C ALA A 142 8.48 1.73 -20.35
N ASP A 143 9.53 0.91 -20.36
CA ASP A 143 10.76 1.15 -19.59
C ASP A 143 11.40 2.52 -19.89
N GLY A 144 11.38 2.95 -21.16
CA GLY A 144 11.89 4.28 -21.56
C GLY A 144 11.10 5.46 -21.00
N ARG A 145 9.96 5.23 -20.33
CA ARG A 145 9.21 6.26 -19.62
C ARG A 145 9.56 6.34 -18.15
N LEU A 146 10.15 5.31 -17.54
CA LEU A 146 10.55 5.34 -16.13
C LEU A 146 11.63 6.40 -15.90
N ARG A 147 11.59 7.06 -14.75
CA ARG A 147 12.56 8.10 -14.36
C ARG A 147 12.97 7.91 -12.90
N ASN A 148 14.18 8.31 -12.54
CA ASN A 148 14.65 8.32 -11.15
C ASN A 148 14.40 6.99 -10.41
N VAL A 149 14.58 5.87 -11.10
CA VAL A 149 14.48 4.52 -10.55
C VAL A 149 15.76 3.75 -10.88
N PRO A 150 16.17 2.79 -10.04
CA PRO A 150 17.36 1.99 -10.28
C PRO A 150 17.41 1.40 -11.70
N GLU A 151 18.56 1.51 -12.36
CA GLU A 151 18.81 0.94 -13.69
C GLU A 151 19.05 -0.59 -13.63
N ARG A 152 18.97 -1.24 -14.80
CA ARG A 152 19.20 -2.69 -14.92
C ARG A 152 20.69 -2.99 -15.17
N PRO A 153 21.20 -4.15 -14.71
CA PRO A 153 20.54 -5.11 -13.83
C PRO A 153 20.55 -4.66 -12.36
N LEU A 154 19.43 -4.86 -11.65
CA LEU A 154 19.38 -4.64 -10.21
C LEU A 154 20.30 -5.62 -9.48
N GLN A 155 21.13 -5.13 -8.58
CA GLN A 155 21.93 -6.00 -7.73
C GLN A 155 21.01 -6.82 -6.82
N ARG A 156 21.47 -8.02 -6.40
CA ARG A 156 20.70 -8.87 -5.46
C ARG A 156 20.34 -8.11 -4.18
N ALA A 157 21.28 -7.32 -3.65
CA ALA A 157 21.08 -6.52 -2.45
C ALA A 157 19.93 -5.52 -2.63
N ASP A 158 19.91 -4.78 -3.75
CA ASP A 158 18.86 -3.79 -4.03
C ASP A 158 17.49 -4.44 -4.17
N ARG A 159 17.41 -5.60 -4.84
CA ARG A 159 16.17 -6.36 -4.97
C ARG A 159 15.62 -6.78 -3.60
N TYR A 160 16.46 -7.37 -2.75
CA TYR A 160 16.03 -7.76 -1.41
C TYR A 160 15.69 -6.55 -0.54
N ALA A 161 16.40 -5.44 -0.68
CA ALA A 161 16.08 -4.21 0.04
C ALA A 161 14.69 -3.67 -0.34
N VAL A 162 14.35 -3.65 -1.64
CA VAL A 162 13.01 -3.23 -2.12
C VAL A 162 11.93 -4.19 -1.62
N VAL A 163 12.12 -5.50 -1.77
CA VAL A 163 11.15 -6.53 -1.35
C VAL A 163 10.92 -6.49 0.16
N LEU A 164 11.99 -6.58 0.95
CA LEU A 164 11.89 -6.62 2.41
C LEU A 164 11.46 -5.28 2.99
N GLY A 165 11.91 -4.15 2.42
CA GLY A 165 11.46 -2.83 2.84
C GLY A 165 9.96 -2.65 2.64
N THR A 166 9.44 -3.04 1.47
CA THR A 166 7.99 -2.97 1.17
C THR A 166 7.21 -3.93 2.06
N ALA A 167 7.67 -5.17 2.21
CA ALA A 167 7.03 -6.15 3.07
C ALA A 167 7.02 -5.71 4.55
N ALA A 168 8.09 -5.07 5.04
CA ALA A 168 8.15 -4.50 6.38
C ALA A 168 7.15 -3.37 6.57
N LEU A 169 6.95 -2.49 5.59
CA LEU A 169 5.91 -1.45 5.65
C LEU A 169 4.51 -2.06 5.75
N VAL A 170 4.21 -3.10 4.97
CA VAL A 170 2.93 -3.83 5.07
C VAL A 170 2.79 -4.51 6.43
N GLY A 171 3.86 -5.13 6.93
CA GLY A 171 3.90 -5.72 8.27
C GLY A 171 3.59 -4.70 9.36
N LEU A 172 4.27 -3.55 9.34
CA LEU A 172 4.04 -2.46 10.30
C LEU A 172 2.60 -1.94 10.21
N ALA A 173 2.10 -1.68 9.00
CA ALA A 173 0.75 -1.20 8.80
C ALA A 173 -0.29 -2.19 9.32
N THR A 174 -0.13 -3.47 8.99
CA THR A 174 -1.05 -4.54 9.45
C THR A 174 -1.01 -4.67 10.97
N SER A 175 0.17 -4.63 11.59
CA SER A 175 0.32 -4.69 13.04
C SER A 175 -0.31 -3.48 13.76
N LEU A 176 -0.12 -2.27 13.24
CA LEU A 176 -0.74 -1.06 13.79
C LEU A 176 -2.26 -1.13 13.73
N LEU A 177 -2.78 -1.68 12.64
CA LEU A 177 -4.22 -1.88 12.46
C LEU A 177 -4.79 -2.86 13.50
N VAL A 178 -4.05 -3.91 13.88
CA VAL A 178 -4.44 -4.86 14.93
C VAL A 178 -4.33 -4.28 16.35
N VAL A 179 -3.35 -3.41 16.60
CA VAL A 179 -3.14 -2.80 17.93
C VAL A 179 -4.18 -1.73 18.24
N ARG A 180 -4.61 -0.99 17.22
CA ARG A 180 -5.54 0.15 17.35
C ARG A 180 -6.86 -0.16 18.07
N PRO A 181 -7.56 -1.28 17.81
CA PRO A 181 -8.78 -1.64 18.55
C PRO A 181 -8.55 -2.08 20.01
N GLY A 182 -7.33 -1.97 20.56
CA GLY A 182 -7.06 -2.29 21.97
C GLY A 182 -6.94 -3.78 22.27
N VAL A 183 -6.76 -4.62 21.23
CA VAL A 183 -6.55 -6.06 21.37
C VAL A 183 -5.21 -6.33 22.08
N GLN A 184 -5.28 -6.53 23.41
CA GLN A 184 -4.17 -6.89 24.28
C GLN A 184 -3.98 -8.42 24.32
N PRO A 185 -3.31 -8.99 23.32
CA PRO A 185 -2.12 -9.78 23.67
C PRO A 185 -0.91 -9.32 22.86
N SER A 186 0.11 -8.82 23.57
CA SER A 186 1.38 -8.34 23.00
C SER A 186 2.10 -9.37 22.11
N LEU A 187 1.84 -10.67 22.30
CA LEU A 187 2.45 -11.76 21.53
C LEU A 187 1.86 -11.95 20.12
N VAL A 188 0.65 -11.45 19.85
CA VAL A 188 0.01 -11.59 18.52
C VAL A 188 0.58 -10.60 17.51
N VAL A 189 0.98 -9.42 17.97
CA VAL A 189 1.54 -8.34 17.13
C VAL A 189 2.78 -8.77 16.32
N PRO A 190 3.82 -9.41 16.92
CA PRO A 190 4.96 -9.88 16.14
C PRO A 190 4.61 -11.02 15.17
N VAL A 191 3.60 -11.85 15.49
CA VAL A 191 3.13 -12.92 14.60
C VAL A 191 2.42 -12.31 13.39
N VAL A 192 1.51 -11.36 13.60
CA VAL A 192 0.84 -10.61 12.52
C VAL A 192 1.87 -9.90 11.64
N PHE A 193 2.85 -9.24 12.26
CA PHE A 193 3.95 -8.61 11.52
C PHE A 193 4.66 -9.62 10.61
N ALA A 194 5.10 -10.74 11.17
CA ALA A 194 5.83 -11.77 10.42
C ALA A 194 5.00 -12.36 9.28
N PHE A 195 3.71 -12.61 9.51
CA PHE A 195 2.79 -13.16 8.51
C PHE A 195 2.52 -12.19 7.37
N ALA A 196 2.27 -10.91 7.68
CA ALA A 196 2.08 -9.87 6.67
C ALA A 196 3.36 -9.63 5.85
N VAL A 197 4.54 -9.66 6.50
CA VAL A 197 5.84 -9.61 5.83
C VAL A 197 5.99 -10.79 4.88
N ALA A 198 5.74 -12.02 5.34
CA ALA A 198 5.88 -13.21 4.52
C ALA A 198 4.92 -13.19 3.31
N ALA A 199 3.63 -12.88 3.56
CA ALA A 199 2.60 -12.82 2.52
C ALA A 199 2.91 -11.77 1.44
N THR A 200 3.61 -10.69 1.80
CA THR A 200 4.03 -9.64 0.85
C THR A 200 5.36 -9.95 0.18
N ALA A 201 6.34 -10.45 0.93
CA ALA A 201 7.69 -10.67 0.44
C ALA A 201 7.75 -11.79 -0.61
N VAL A 202 7.00 -12.88 -0.41
CA VAL A 202 6.97 -14.03 -1.33
C VAL A 202 6.58 -13.65 -2.77
N PRO A 203 5.42 -13.02 -3.04
CA PRO A 203 5.02 -12.67 -4.40
C PRO A 203 5.91 -11.59 -5.02
N LEU A 204 6.41 -10.64 -4.22
CA LEU A 204 7.34 -9.63 -4.73
C LEU A 204 8.71 -10.25 -5.08
N ALA A 205 9.23 -11.16 -4.25
CA ALA A 205 10.45 -11.90 -4.56
C ALA A 205 10.27 -12.74 -5.83
N ALA A 206 9.14 -13.44 -5.96
CA ALA A 206 8.80 -14.22 -7.15
C ALA A 206 8.80 -13.35 -8.43
N LEU A 207 8.25 -12.14 -8.35
CA LEU A 207 8.28 -11.16 -9.43
C LEU A 207 9.72 -10.72 -9.77
N PHE A 208 10.54 -10.37 -8.78
CA PHE A 208 11.90 -9.86 -9.04
C PHE A 208 12.95 -10.94 -9.37
N GLU A 209 12.73 -12.18 -8.96
CA GLU A 209 13.66 -13.30 -9.21
C GLU A 209 13.36 -14.03 -10.51
N ASP A 210 12.10 -14.40 -10.75
CA ASP A 210 11.72 -15.25 -11.89
C ASP A 210 10.71 -14.57 -12.83
N GLY A 211 10.31 -13.32 -12.56
CA GLY A 211 9.25 -12.64 -13.31
C GLY A 211 7.87 -13.26 -13.09
N ALA A 212 7.66 -14.04 -12.04
CA ALA A 212 6.40 -14.75 -11.81
C ALA A 212 5.25 -13.78 -11.53
N LEU A 213 4.12 -13.97 -12.21
CA LEU A 213 2.94 -13.09 -12.07
C LEU A 213 1.79 -13.76 -11.31
N VAL A 214 1.70 -15.09 -11.31
CA VAL A 214 0.57 -15.79 -10.68
C VAL A 214 0.54 -15.55 -9.16
N PRO A 215 1.68 -15.66 -8.42
CA PRO A 215 1.72 -15.28 -7.01
C PRO A 215 1.30 -13.83 -6.77
N LEU A 216 1.68 -12.91 -7.65
CA LEU A 216 1.35 -11.50 -7.52
C LEU A 216 -0.16 -11.24 -7.72
N VAL A 217 -0.78 -11.90 -8.69
CA VAL A 217 -2.24 -11.82 -8.92
C VAL A 217 -3.00 -12.38 -7.73
N LEU A 218 -2.61 -13.54 -7.20
CA LEU A 218 -3.23 -14.11 -6.00
C LEU A 218 -2.99 -13.23 -4.78
N PHE A 219 -1.82 -12.61 -4.67
CA PHE A 219 -1.51 -11.67 -3.60
C PHE A 219 -2.45 -10.46 -3.58
N ALA A 220 -3.10 -10.07 -4.68
CA ALA A 220 -4.09 -8.99 -4.69
C ALA A 220 -5.24 -9.19 -3.68
N PHE A 221 -5.48 -10.43 -3.24
CA PHE A 221 -6.39 -10.74 -2.14
C PHE A 221 -5.96 -10.14 -0.79
N VAL A 222 -4.65 -10.01 -0.52
CA VAL A 222 -4.14 -9.44 0.74
C VAL A 222 -4.44 -7.93 0.84
N PRO A 223 -4.09 -7.07 -0.15
CA PRO A 223 -4.55 -5.69 -0.19
C PRO A 223 -6.06 -5.54 -0.09
N TYR A 224 -6.82 -6.41 -0.76
CA TYR A 224 -8.29 -6.40 -0.68
C TYR A 224 -8.78 -6.64 0.75
N LEU A 225 -8.26 -7.65 1.44
CA LEU A 225 -8.60 -7.92 2.85
C LEU A 225 -8.18 -6.78 3.78
N LEU A 226 -7.03 -6.15 3.55
CA LEU A 226 -6.63 -4.97 4.33
C LEU A 226 -7.59 -3.80 4.13
N VAL A 227 -8.07 -3.56 2.91
CA VAL A 227 -9.09 -2.53 2.64
C VAL A 227 -10.42 -2.89 3.29
N LEU A 228 -10.84 -4.15 3.21
CA LEU A 228 -12.03 -4.65 3.89
C LEU A 228 -11.93 -4.38 5.40
N GLU A 229 -10.79 -4.68 5.98
CA GLU A 229 -10.55 -4.52 7.41
C GLU A 229 -10.60 -3.06 7.86
N VAL A 230 -10.11 -2.13 7.03
CA VAL A 230 -10.25 -0.69 7.31
C VAL A 230 -11.72 -0.28 7.43
N PHE A 231 -12.63 -0.84 6.62
CA PHE A 231 -14.01 -0.34 6.53
C PHE A 231 -15.07 -1.19 7.22
N VAL A 232 -14.82 -2.48 7.45
CA VAL A 232 -15.89 -3.45 7.79
C VAL A 232 -15.67 -4.15 9.12
N THR A 233 -14.44 -4.50 9.49
CA THR A 233 -14.20 -5.38 10.66
C THR A 233 -13.74 -4.56 11.86
N THR A 234 -14.64 -4.39 12.82
CA THR A 234 -14.33 -3.75 14.11
C THR A 234 -14.01 -4.76 15.22
N ASP A 235 -14.35 -6.05 15.01
CA ASP A 235 -14.55 -6.96 16.14
C ASP A 235 -13.47 -8.04 16.29
N SER A 236 -12.72 -8.40 15.23
CA SER A 236 -11.66 -9.42 15.37
C SER A 236 -10.61 -9.46 14.24
N PRO A 237 -9.32 -9.23 14.57
CA PRO A 237 -8.22 -9.33 13.60
C PRO A 237 -7.79 -10.78 13.33
N VAL A 238 -8.55 -11.79 13.78
CA VAL A 238 -8.16 -13.21 13.67
C VAL A 238 -7.94 -13.64 12.22
N HIS A 239 -8.69 -13.07 11.27
CA HIS A 239 -8.54 -13.40 9.86
C HIS A 239 -7.22 -12.87 9.25
N ILE A 240 -6.58 -11.85 9.84
CA ILE A 240 -5.22 -11.43 9.45
C ILE A 240 -4.20 -12.53 9.75
N LEU A 241 -4.44 -13.41 10.74
CA LEU A 241 -3.57 -14.56 11.00
C LEU A 241 -3.56 -15.56 9.84
N LEU A 242 -4.56 -15.53 8.95
CA LEU A 242 -4.59 -16.34 7.74
C LEU A 242 -3.53 -15.93 6.71
N PHE A 243 -2.91 -14.74 6.85
CA PHE A 243 -1.80 -14.32 5.99
C PHE A 243 -0.60 -15.27 6.07
N GLY A 244 -0.34 -15.89 7.23
CA GLY A 244 0.76 -16.85 7.40
C GLY A 244 0.57 -18.10 6.53
N PRO A 245 -0.51 -18.87 6.73
CA PRO A 245 -0.86 -19.97 5.83
C PRO A 245 -0.96 -19.55 4.36
N TYR A 246 -1.48 -18.35 4.07
CA TYR A 246 -1.58 -17.85 2.71
C TYR A 246 -0.21 -17.60 2.07
N ALA A 247 0.79 -17.13 2.83
CA ALA A 247 2.16 -16.97 2.34
C ALA A 247 2.76 -18.31 1.88
N VAL A 248 2.43 -19.41 2.58
CA VAL A 248 2.83 -20.76 2.17
C VAL A 248 2.17 -21.13 0.83
N VAL A 249 0.87 -20.86 0.67
CA VAL A 249 0.17 -21.08 -0.61
C VAL A 249 0.83 -20.29 -1.74
N LEU A 250 1.13 -19.00 -1.52
CA LEU A 250 1.83 -18.16 -2.50
C LEU A 250 3.21 -18.73 -2.87
N ALA A 251 3.96 -19.26 -1.90
CA ALA A 251 5.26 -19.87 -2.14
C ALA A 251 5.15 -21.18 -2.95
N VAL A 252 4.14 -22.01 -2.67
CA VAL A 252 3.84 -23.20 -3.47
C VAL A 252 3.47 -22.81 -4.91
N VAL A 253 2.60 -21.81 -5.09
CA VAL A 253 2.22 -21.31 -6.41
C VAL A 253 3.44 -20.78 -7.18
N TRP A 254 4.33 -20.05 -6.51
CA TRP A 254 5.59 -19.61 -7.11
C TRP A 254 6.44 -20.79 -7.59
N LEU A 255 6.63 -21.81 -6.75
CA LEU A 255 7.40 -23.01 -7.11
C LEU A 255 6.79 -23.76 -8.31
N LEU A 256 5.46 -23.86 -8.35
CA LEU A 256 4.72 -24.48 -9.45
C LEU A 256 4.87 -23.68 -10.75
N GLU A 257 4.68 -22.37 -10.72
CA GLU A 257 4.87 -21.49 -11.89
C GLU A 257 6.32 -21.60 -12.40
N ARG A 258 7.30 -21.57 -11.49
CA ARG A 258 8.72 -21.70 -11.82
C ARG A 258 9.03 -23.04 -12.49
N THR A 259 8.47 -24.13 -11.97
CA THR A 259 8.67 -25.48 -12.52
C THR A 259 8.00 -25.64 -13.89
N ALA A 260 6.79 -25.10 -14.04
CA ALA A 260 6.07 -25.09 -15.32
C ALA A 260 6.87 -24.31 -16.38
N ARG A 261 7.35 -23.11 -16.06
CA ARG A 261 8.17 -22.29 -16.98
C ARG A 261 9.46 -23.01 -17.40
N ARG A 262 10.15 -23.67 -16.46
CA ARG A 262 11.36 -24.48 -16.76
C ARG A 262 11.06 -25.65 -17.70
N ARG A 263 9.93 -26.35 -17.52
CA ARG A 263 9.55 -27.50 -18.36
C ARG A 263 9.10 -27.10 -19.76
N LEU A 264 8.44 -25.96 -19.89
CA LEU A 264 7.95 -25.45 -21.17
C LEU A 264 9.05 -24.77 -22.02
N GLY A 265 10.33 -24.90 -21.64
CA GLY A 265 11.47 -24.36 -22.39
C GLY A 265 11.64 -22.84 -22.29
N GLY A 266 10.94 -22.19 -21.36
CA GLY A 266 10.96 -20.74 -21.18
C GLY A 266 12.13 -20.28 -20.32
N THR A 267 13.35 -20.38 -20.84
CA THR A 267 14.52 -19.72 -20.23
C THR A 267 14.71 -18.27 -20.70
N ASP A 268 13.82 -17.71 -21.53
CA ASP A 268 13.86 -16.31 -21.97
C ASP A 268 12.46 -15.68 -22.12
N GLY A 269 11.66 -15.73 -21.05
CA GLY A 269 10.36 -15.06 -20.98
C GLY A 269 10.40 -13.57 -20.57
N GLY A 270 11.51 -12.86 -20.82
CA GLY A 270 11.63 -11.44 -20.45
C GLY A 270 13.02 -10.78 -20.60
N SER A 271 14.11 -11.53 -20.77
CA SER A 271 15.40 -10.99 -21.23
C SER A 271 15.44 -10.99 -22.75
N THR A 272 14.76 -10.03 -23.37
CA THR A 272 15.11 -9.67 -24.74
C THR A 272 16.50 -9.03 -24.74
N GLY A 273 17.49 -9.86 -25.05
CA GLY A 273 18.71 -9.53 -25.78
C GLY A 273 19.46 -8.27 -25.40
N GLU A 274 20.66 -8.47 -24.86
CA GLU A 274 21.83 -7.75 -25.37
C GLU A 274 21.77 -7.78 -26.91
N ARG A 275 21.40 -6.66 -27.53
CA ARG A 275 21.85 -6.34 -28.88
C ARG A 275 23.09 -5.45 -28.70
N PRO A 276 24.32 -5.95 -28.95
CA PRO A 276 25.42 -5.06 -29.22
C PRO A 276 25.09 -4.25 -30.48
N ALA A 277 25.38 -2.95 -30.42
CA ALA A 277 25.39 -2.06 -31.58
C ALA A 277 26.55 -2.43 -32.52
#